data_AF-A0A1W2FVD3-F1
#
_entry.id   AF-A0A1W2FVD3-F1
#
_cell.length_a   1.000
_cell.length_b   1.000
_cell.length_c   1.000
_cell.angle_alpha   90.00
_cell.angle_beta   90.00
_cell.angle_gamma   90.00
#
_symmetry.space_group_name_H-M   'P 1'
#
loop_
_entity.id
_entity.type
_entity.pdbx_description
1 polymer ?
#
loop_
_entity_poly.entity_id
_entity_poly.type
_entity_poly.pdbx_seq_one_letter_code
_entity_poly.pdbx_strand_id
1 'polypeptide(L)'
;MLATTIAPFAVTTSAAAADDAPCGFYTGINAYYNHCGDNYVTIKVDHWDDRNEWSYCSAPWEDKYLGPTNVVSFAHFAKAGC
;
A
#
# COMPACT_ATOMS: atom_id res chain seq x y z
N MET A 1 25.15 28.06 -48.59
CA MET A 1 25.24 27.69 -47.16
C MET A 1 23.93 27.02 -46.78
N LEU A 2 23.91 25.71 -46.55
CA LEU A 2 22.71 25.01 -46.05
C LEU A 2 22.76 24.99 -44.52
N ALA A 3 21.71 25.52 -43.88
CA ALA A 3 21.52 25.49 -42.45
C ALA A 3 20.73 24.23 -42.07
N THR A 4 21.35 23.34 -41.29
CA THR A 4 20.70 22.14 -40.76
C THR A 4 20.12 22.47 -39.39
N THR A 5 18.80 22.56 -39.30
CA THR A 5 18.05 22.69 -38.04
C THR A 5 17.84 21.30 -37.43
N ILE A 6 18.35 21.08 -36.21
CA ILE A 6 18.15 19.84 -35.44
C ILE A 6 16.95 20.06 -34.51
N ALA A 7 15.89 19.28 -34.70
CA ALA A 7 14.71 19.31 -33.81
C ALA A 7 14.96 18.42 -32.57
N PRO A 8 14.62 18.87 -31.35
CA PRO A 8 14.74 18.03 -30.15
C PRO A 8 13.60 17.01 -30.11
N PHE A 9 13.96 15.73 -29.94
CA PHE A 9 13.00 14.66 -29.67
C PHE A 9 12.49 14.79 -28.23
N ALA A 10 11.19 15.05 -28.06
CA ALA A 10 10.55 15.04 -26.76
C ALA A 10 10.34 13.58 -26.31
N VAL A 11 11.05 13.18 -25.25
CA VAL A 11 10.84 11.89 -24.59
C VAL A 11 9.67 12.04 -23.63
N THR A 12 8.51 11.50 -24.01
CA THR A 12 7.38 11.31 -23.10
C THR A 12 7.60 10.02 -22.31
N THR A 13 8.11 10.14 -21.09
CA THR A 13 8.03 9.07 -20.09
C THR A 13 6.61 9.00 -19.55
N SER A 14 5.82 8.02 -20.01
CA SER A 14 4.55 7.69 -19.39
C SER A 14 4.80 7.17 -17.98
N ALA A 15 4.43 7.93 -16.96
CA ALA A 15 4.34 7.42 -15.60
C ALA A 15 3.19 6.40 -15.57
N ALA A 16 3.50 5.13 -15.32
CA ALA A 16 2.47 4.13 -15.07
C ALA A 16 1.64 4.59 -13.87
N ALA A 17 0.34 4.72 -14.05
CA ALA A 17 -0.58 4.91 -12.93
C ALA A 17 -0.41 3.70 -12.01
N ALA A 18 -0.06 3.93 -10.75
CA ALA A 18 -0.13 2.88 -9.75
C ALA A 18 -1.60 2.47 -9.64
N ASP A 19 -1.91 1.19 -9.88
CA ASP A 19 -3.22 0.62 -9.57
C ASP A 19 -3.58 0.99 -8.13
N ASP A 20 -4.73 1.66 -7.95
CA ASP A 20 -5.22 2.09 -6.64
C ASP A 20 -5.47 0.83 -5.79
N ALA A 21 -4.67 0.61 -4.75
CA ALA A 21 -4.79 -0.58 -3.90
C ALA A 21 -6.16 -0.58 -3.19
N PRO A 22 -6.84 -1.74 -3.07
CA PRO A 22 -8.15 -1.78 -2.42
C PRO A 22 -8.04 -1.35 -0.95
N CYS A 23 -9.02 -0.60 -0.47
CA CYS A 23 -9.09 -0.20 0.93
C CYS A 23 -9.30 -1.40 1.86
N GLY A 24 -8.61 -1.39 2.99
CA GLY A 24 -8.62 -2.48 3.97
C GLY A 24 -7.54 -3.52 3.71
N PHE A 25 -7.76 -4.73 4.22
CA PHE A 25 -6.81 -5.83 4.07
C PHE A 25 -6.89 -6.43 2.67
N TYR A 26 -5.72 -6.63 2.06
CA TYR A 26 -5.61 -7.34 0.80
C TYR A 26 -4.31 -8.14 0.75
N THR A 27 -4.30 -9.19 -0.08
CA THR A 27 -3.18 -10.13 -0.16
C THR A 27 -2.84 -10.48 -1.60
N GLY A 28 -1.58 -10.82 -1.80
CA GLY A 28 -1.05 -11.43 -3.01
C GLY A 28 0.12 -12.35 -2.63
N ILE A 29 1.34 -11.93 -2.97
CA ILE A 29 2.57 -12.55 -2.42
C ILE A 29 2.76 -12.13 -0.95
N ASN A 30 2.37 -10.88 -0.66
CA ASN A 30 2.48 -10.23 0.63
C ASN A 30 1.08 -9.79 1.09
N ALA A 31 0.94 -9.59 2.39
CA ALA A 31 -0.25 -9.07 3.03
C ALA A 31 -0.06 -7.59 3.38
N TYR A 32 -1.09 -6.79 3.08
CA TYR A 32 -1.10 -5.35 3.30
C TYR A 32 -2.42 -4.92 3.92
N TYR A 33 -2.41 -3.74 4.53
CA TYR A 33 -3.61 -3.02 4.92
C TYR A 33 -3.53 -1.58 4.40
N ASN A 34 -4.40 -1.25 3.46
CA ASN A 34 -4.53 0.11 2.94
C ASN A 34 -5.59 0.89 3.72
N HIS A 35 -5.17 1.91 4.48
CA HIS A 35 -6.07 2.76 5.22
C HIS A 35 -6.55 3.96 4.39
N CYS A 36 -7.70 3.82 3.74
CA CYS A 36 -8.35 4.92 3.00
C CYS A 36 -9.17 5.86 3.89
N GLY A 37 -8.52 6.54 4.83
CA GLY A 37 -9.17 7.51 5.71
C GLY A 37 -8.22 8.62 6.15
N ASP A 38 -8.77 9.72 6.65
CA ASP A 38 -8.00 10.91 7.06
C ASP A 38 -7.49 10.87 8.50
N ASN A 39 -7.76 9.79 9.24
CA ASN A 39 -7.45 9.68 10.66
C ASN A 39 -6.47 8.53 10.94
N TYR A 40 -5.75 8.62 12.05
CA TYR A 40 -5.00 7.47 12.55
C TYR A 40 -5.97 6.42 13.10
N VAL A 41 -5.68 5.15 12.84
CA VAL A 41 -6.46 4.02 13.33
C VAL A 41 -5.56 2.93 13.87
N THR A 42 -6.06 2.17 14.84
CA THR A 42 -5.44 0.91 15.24
C THR A 42 -6.05 -0.21 14.42
N ILE A 43 -5.22 -1.02 13.78
CA ILE A 43 -5.61 -2.27 13.12
C ILE A 43 -5.14 -3.46 13.95
N LYS A 44 -5.89 -4.55 13.87
CA LYS A 44 -5.53 -5.86 14.40
C LYS A 44 -5.11 -6.77 13.27
N VAL A 45 -4.06 -7.54 13.48
CA VAL A 45 -3.44 -8.43 12.49
C VAL A 45 -3.38 -9.82 13.07
N ASP A 46 -3.97 -10.77 12.35
CA ASP A 46 -4.01 -12.18 12.69
C ASP A 46 -2.89 -12.92 11.95
N HIS A 47 -2.09 -13.71 12.68
CA HIS A 47 -1.05 -14.56 12.11
C HIS A 47 -1.47 -16.03 12.12
N TRP A 48 -1.04 -16.79 11.10
CA TRP A 48 -1.32 -18.22 10.97
C TRP A 48 -0.64 -19.06 12.07
N ASP A 49 0.61 -18.76 12.40
CA ASP A 49 1.43 -19.61 13.27
C ASP A 49 1.21 -19.37 14.76
N ASP A 50 1.05 -18.11 15.18
CA ASP A 50 1.23 -17.76 16.60
C ASP A 50 -0.08 -17.60 17.40
N ARG A 51 -1.26 -17.61 16.76
CA ARG A 51 -2.55 -17.16 17.36
C ARG A 51 -2.49 -15.82 18.12
N ASN A 52 -1.39 -15.08 17.99
CA ASN A 52 -1.17 -13.82 18.64
C ASN A 52 -1.62 -12.73 17.68
N GLU A 53 -2.67 -12.02 18.07
CA GLU A 53 -3.14 -10.87 17.33
C GLU A 53 -2.26 -9.67 17.65
N TRP A 54 -1.73 -9.00 16.63
CA TRP A 54 -0.88 -7.82 16.79
C TRP A 54 -1.67 -6.57 16.48
N SER A 55 -1.40 -5.49 17.23
CA SER A 55 -2.03 -4.19 17.00
C SER A 55 -1.02 -3.22 16.38
N TYR A 56 -1.41 -2.58 15.29
CA TYR A 56 -0.60 -1.58 14.60
C TYR A 56 -1.34 -0.25 14.46
N CYS A 57 -0.59 0.84 14.58
CA CYS A 57 -1.09 2.17 14.23
C CYS A 57 -0.91 2.39 12.72
N SER A 58 -2.02 2.62 12.01
CA SER A 58 -2.06 2.98 10.60
C SER A 58 -2.33 4.47 10.46
N ALA A 59 -1.49 5.15 9.69
CA ALA A 59 -1.63 6.55 9.36
C ALA A 59 -2.70 6.76 8.26
N PRO A 60 -3.21 8.00 8.12
CA PRO A 60 -4.08 8.39 7.02
C PRO A 60 -3.49 8.02 5.66
N TRP A 61 -4.27 7.38 4.80
CA TRP A 61 -3.88 6.98 3.44
C TRP A 61 -2.62 6.08 3.38
N GLU A 62 -2.29 5.41 4.49
CA GLU A 62 -1.13 4.51 4.56
C GLU A 62 -1.48 3.13 3.99
N ASP A 63 -0.63 2.65 3.07
CA ASP A 63 -0.60 1.25 2.65
C ASP A 63 0.47 0.49 3.44
N LYS A 64 0.04 -0.14 4.53
CA LYS A 64 0.94 -0.76 5.51
C LYS A 64 1.25 -2.20 5.13
N TYR A 65 2.53 -2.52 4.97
CA TYR A 65 3.01 -3.91 4.87
C TYR A 65 2.88 -4.63 6.22
N LEU A 66 2.19 -5.77 6.22
CA LEU A 66 1.97 -6.57 7.42
C LEU A 66 2.90 -7.78 7.49
N GLY A 67 3.38 -8.26 6.35
CA GLY A 67 4.18 -9.47 6.27
C GLY A 67 3.89 -10.27 5.00
N PRO A 68 4.54 -11.43 4.83
CA PRO A 68 4.23 -12.35 3.75
C PRO A 68 2.90 -13.08 4.02
N THR A 69 2.17 -13.45 2.96
CA THR A 69 0.81 -14.04 3.07
C THR A 69 0.79 -15.42 3.72
N ASN A 70 1.93 -16.13 3.78
CA ASN A 70 2.05 -17.38 4.53
C ASN A 70 2.15 -17.18 6.05
N VAL A 71 2.33 -15.94 6.53
CA VAL A 71 2.39 -15.60 7.96
C VAL A 71 1.14 -14.86 8.41
N VAL A 72 0.63 -13.93 7.60
CA VAL A 72 -0.55 -13.12 7.93
C VAL A 72 -1.80 -13.74 7.31
N SER A 73 -2.80 -14.02 8.13
CA SER A 73 -4.08 -14.58 7.69
C SER A 73 -5.13 -13.50 7.43
N PHE A 74 -5.13 -12.45 8.24
CA PHE A 74 -6.13 -11.40 8.15
C PHE A 74 -5.67 -10.11 8.84
N ALA A 75 -6.28 -8.98 8.48
CA ALA A 75 -6.21 -7.76 9.26
C ALA A 75 -7.50 -6.95 9.19
N HIS A 76 -7.82 -6.23 10.25
CA HIS A 76 -9.05 -5.46 10.32
C HIS A 76 -8.89 -4.20 11.19
N PHE A 77 -9.76 -3.22 10.94
CA PHE A 77 -9.90 -2.04 11.79
C PHE A 77 -10.34 -2.44 13.20
N ALA A 78 -9.66 -1.93 14.22
CA ALA A 78 -9.98 -2.21 15.62
C ALA A 78 -10.58 -1.00 16.34
N LYS A 79 -9.92 0.16 16.26
CA LYS A 79 -10.39 1.41 16.87
C LYS A 79 -9.86 2.63 16.14
N ALA A 80 -10.56 3.75 16.28
CA ALA A 80 -10.03 5.05 15.89
C ALA A 80 -8.92 5.48 16.87
N GLY A 81 -7.90 6.14 16.32
CA GLY A 81 -6.71 6.53 17.05
C GLY A 81 -5.76 5.37 17.35
N CYS A 82 -4.61 5.76 17.86
CA CYS A 82 -3.58 4.90 18.43
C CYS A 82 -3.44 5.34 19.88
#